data_AF-A0A5J5BFF1-F1
#
_entry.id   AF-A0A5J5BFF1-F1
#
_cell.length_a   1.000
_cell.length_b   1.000
_cell.length_c   1.000
_cell.angle_alpha   90.00
_cell.angle_beta   90.00
_cell.angle_gamma   90.00
#
_symmetry.space_group_name_H-M   'P 1'
#
loop_
_entity.id
_entity.type
_entity.pdbx_description
1 polymer ?
#
loop_
_entity_poly.entity_id
_entity_poly.type
_entity_poly.pdbx_seq_one_letter_code
_entity_poly.pdbx_strand_id
1 'polypeptide(L)' 'MMIDYSMANAPLQTELSAEEVGNVAAFLASPLASAITSAVVYVNNGLNAMGVGVDSLVFADLDIPKDG' A
#
# COMPACT_ATOMS: atom_id res chain seq x y z
N MET A 1 13.02 -7.20 5.58
CA MET A 1 12.15 -6.69 6.68
C MET A 1 10.77 -6.37 6.09
N MET A 2 9.75 -6.06 6.89
CA MET A 2 8.39 -5.78 6.35
C MET A 2 8.37 -4.57 5.40
N ILE A 3 9.24 -3.58 5.62
CA ILE A 3 9.40 -2.41 4.76
C ILE A 3 9.87 -2.84 3.36
N ASP A 4 10.95 -3.64 3.27
CA ASP A 4 11.46 -4.14 1.99
C ASP A 4 10.41 -4.96 1.22
N TYR A 5 9.63 -5.77 1.94
CA TYR A 5 8.55 -6.55 1.33
C TYR A 5 7.46 -5.63 0.78
N SER A 6 7.05 -4.61 1.54
CA SER A 6 6.06 -3.64 1.05
C SER A 6 6.60 -2.86 -0.14
N MET A 7 7.86 -2.43 -0.09
CA MET A 7 8.52 -1.72 -1.18
C MET A 7 8.49 -2.53 -2.45
N ALA A 8 8.91 -3.81 -2.41
CA ALA A 8 9.00 -4.67 -3.59
C ALA A 8 7.63 -5.16 -4.11
N ASN A 9 6.61 -5.26 -3.25
CA ASN A 9 5.37 -5.96 -3.61
C ASN A 9 4.13 -5.08 -3.67
N ALA A 10 4.16 -3.83 -3.19
CA ALA A 10 3.02 -2.93 -3.30
C ALA A 10 2.87 -2.40 -4.74
N PRO A 11 1.66 -2.12 -5.24
CA PRO A 11 1.47 -1.47 -6.53
C PRO A 11 2.21 -0.13 -6.65
N LEU A 12 2.27 0.66 -5.57
CA LEU A 12 3.09 1.86 -5.51
C LEU A 12 4.42 1.55 -4.80
N GLN A 13 5.50 1.53 -5.57
CA GLN A 13 6.86 1.18 -5.12
C GLN A 13 7.56 2.39 -4.46
N THR A 14 6.97 2.92 -3.40
CA THR A 14 7.47 4.08 -2.65
C THR A 14 7.46 3.83 -1.15
N GLU A 15 8.35 4.52 -0.44
CA GLU A 15 8.38 4.50 1.02
C GLU A 15 7.08 5.09 1.57
N LEU A 16 6.51 4.42 2.57
CA LEU A 16 5.32 4.91 3.28
C LEU A 16 5.76 5.71 4.50
N SER A 17 5.41 6.99 4.50
CA SER A 17 5.70 7.93 5.58
C SER A 17 4.56 7.99 6.60
N ALA A 18 4.90 8.42 7.83
CA ALA A 18 3.90 8.69 8.86
C ALA A 18 2.94 9.84 8.47
N GLU A 19 3.40 10.76 7.61
CA GLU A 19 2.61 11.90 7.14
C GLU A 19 1.45 11.43 6.26
N GLU A 20 1.65 10.46 5.37
CA GLU A 20 0.58 9.92 4.51
C GLU A 20 -0.55 9.31 5.35
N VAL A 21 -0.22 8.56 6.39
CA VAL A 21 -1.21 8.00 7.34
C VAL A 21 -1.90 9.12 8.12
N GLY A 22 -1.12 10.12 8.59
CA GLY A 22 -1.64 11.27 9.31
C GLY A 22 -2.63 12.10 8.48
N ASN A 23 -2.34 12.32 7.20
CA ASN A 23 -3.21 13.06 6.29
C ASN A 23 -4.54 12.35 6.04
N VAL A 24 -4.53 11.02 5.85
CA VAL A 24 -5.76 10.25 5.71
C VAL A 24 -6.57 10.26 7.01
N ALA A 25 -5.92 10.13 8.16
CA ALA A 25 -6.58 10.24 9.46
C ALA A 25 -7.22 11.62 9.67
N ALA A 26 -6.52 12.70 9.30
CA ALA A 26 -7.04 14.06 9.38
C ALA A 26 -8.26 14.26 8.47
N PHE A 27 -8.24 13.72 7.24
CA PHE A 27 -9.41 13.72 6.35
C PHE A 27 -10.60 12.98 6.97
N LEU A 28 -10.39 11.75 7.48
CA LEU A 28 -11.45 10.93 8.08
C LEU A 28 -12.05 11.56 9.34
N ALA A 29 -11.26 12.32 10.11
CA ALA A 29 -11.74 13.05 11.29
C ALA A 29 -12.43 14.39 10.95
N SER A 30 -12.36 14.84 9.69
CA SER A 30 -12.91 16.13 9.26
C SER A 30 -14.39 16.03 8.87
N PRO A 31 -15.12 17.17 8.80
CA PRO A 31 -16.49 17.20 8.27
C PRO A 31 -16.63 16.70 6.82
N LEU A 32 -15.54 16.67 6.05
CA LEU A 32 -15.54 16.18 4.66
C LEU A 32 -15.86 14.67 4.59
N ALA A 33 -15.56 13.92 5.64
CA ALA A 33 -15.86 12.51 5.77
C ALA A 33 -17.17 12.23 6.52
N SER A 34 -18.07 13.22 6.65
CA SER A 34 -19.29 13.14 7.48
C SER A 34 -20.23 11.95 7.19
N ALA A 35 -20.17 11.40 5.97
CA ALA A 35 -20.96 10.23 5.57
C ALA A 35 -20.15 8.92 5.52
N ILE A 36 -18.87 8.94 5.90
CA ILE A 36 -18.01 7.75 5.92
C ILE A 36 -17.96 7.21 7.35
N THR A 37 -18.54 6.02 7.56
CA THR A 37 -18.53 5.33 8.85
C THR A 37 -18.45 3.83 8.64
N SER A 38 -17.97 3.09 9.64
CA SER A 38 -17.81 1.63 9.61
C SER A 38 -16.99 1.11 8.43
N ALA A 39 -16.01 1.90 7.96
CA ALA A 39 -15.13 1.55 6.86
C ALA A 39 -13.71 1.28 7.36
N VAL A 40 -13.03 0.32 6.71
CA VAL A 40 -11.58 0.10 6.85
C VAL A 40 -10.92 0.74 5.63
N VAL A 41 -10.08 1.75 5.86
CA VAL A 41 -9.33 2.44 4.80
C VAL A 41 -7.88 1.98 4.86
N TYR A 42 -7.40 1.35 3.79
CA TYR A 42 -6.02 0.89 3.68
C TYR A 42 -5.12 2.04 3.23
N VAL A 43 -4.09 2.35 4.03
CA VAL A 43 -3.03 3.31 3.72
C VAL A 43 -1.70 2.57 3.72
N ASN A 44 -1.43 1.87 2.63
CA ASN A 44 -0.32 0.90 2.54
C ASN A 44 0.18 0.73 1.10
N ASN A 45 0.12 1.79 0.29
CA ASN A 45 0.58 1.79 -1.10
C ASN A 45 -0.11 0.74 -2.01
N GLY A 46 -1.28 0.25 -1.58
CA GLY A 46 -2.08 -0.74 -2.30
C GLY A 46 -1.68 -2.20 -2.04
N LEU A 47 -0.77 -2.47 -1.10
CA LEU A 47 -0.30 -3.82 -0.82
C LEU A 47 -1.44 -4.79 -0.49
N ASN A 48 -2.51 -4.32 0.15
CA ASN A 48 -3.67 -5.16 0.49
C ASN A 48 -4.42 -5.71 -0.73
N ALA A 49 -4.25 -5.10 -1.91
CA ALA A 49 -4.89 -5.53 -3.14
C ALA A 49 -4.08 -6.62 -3.88
N MET A 50 -2.84 -6.86 -3.47
CA MET A 50 -1.95 -7.82 -4.13
C MET A 50 -2.26 -9.25 -3.67
N GLY A 51 -2.43 -10.15 -4.65
CA GLY A 51 -2.70 -11.57 -4.40
C GLY A 51 -1.45 -12.44 -4.28
N VAL A 52 -0.29 -11.93 -4.71
CA VAL A 52 1.00 -12.63 -4.70
C VAL A 52 2.14 -11.67 -4.39
N GLY A 53 3.21 -12.18 -3.77
CA GLY A 53 4.49 -11.47 -3.72
C GLY A 53 5.25 -11.67 -5.03
N VAL A 54 5.48 -10.59 -5.77
CA VAL A 54 6.21 -10.58 -7.04
C VAL A 54 7.71 -10.83 -6.86
N ASP A 55 8.23 -10.65 -5.65
CA ASP A 55 9.60 -10.99 -5.26
C ASP A 55 9.84 -12.50 -5.02
N SER A 56 8.78 -13.31 -5.11
CA SER A 56 8.87 -14.77 -4.94
C SER A 56 9.78 -15.42 -5.99
N LEU A 57 10.62 -16.36 -5.55
CA LEU A 57 11.52 -17.12 -6.42
C LEU A 57 10.78 -17.95 -7.48
N VAL A 58 9.50 -18.27 -7.26
CA VAL A 58 8.67 -18.96 -8.27
C VAL A 58 8.54 -18.13 -9.55
N PHE A 59 8.69 -16.81 -9.42
CA PHE A 59 8.64 -15.89 -10.55
C PHE A 59 10.02 -15.42 -11.03
N ALA A 60 11.12 -15.97 -10.50
CA ALA A 60 12.47 -15.49 -10.81
C ALA A 60 12.81 -15.52 -12.31
N ASP A 61 12.25 -16.48 -13.05
CA ASP A 61 12.47 -16.65 -14.49
C ASP A 61 11.40 -15.97 -15.35
N LEU A 62 10.39 -15.36 -14.73
CA LEU A 62 9.40 -14.55 -15.42
C LEU A 62 9.92 -13.11 -15.39
N ASP A 63 10.06 -12.49 -16.56
CA ASP A 63 10.51 -11.10 -16.72
C ASP A 63 9.41 -10.12 -16.26
N ILE A 64 9.02 -10.22 -14.98
CA ILE A 64 8.05 -9.35 -14.34
C ILE A 64 8.72 -7.99 -14.20
N PRO A 65 8.14 -6.92 -14.80
CA PRO A 65 8.66 -5.57 -14.62
C PRO A 65 8.74 -5.24 -13.13
N LYS A 66 9.95 -4.91 -12.66
CA LYS A 66 10.19 -4.58 -11.26
C LYS A 66 9.99 -3.09 -10.95
N ASP A 67 9.88 -2.29 -12.00
CA ASP A 67 9.68 -0.84 -11.93
C ASP A 67 8.33 -0.53 -12.58
N GLY A 68 7.40 -0.01 -11.77
CA GLY A 68 6.10 0.52 -12.20
C GLY A 68 6.12 2.04 -12.34
#